data_AF-A0AAW2LXV8-F1
#
_entry.id   AF-A0AAW2LXV8-F1
#
_cell.length_a   1.000
_cell.length_b   1.000
_cell.length_c   1.000
_cell.angle_alpha   90.00
_cell.angle_beta   90.00
_cell.angle_gamma   90.00
#
_symmetry.space_group_name_H-M   'P 1'
#
loop_
_entity.id
_entity.type
_entity.pdbx_description
1 polymer ?
#
loop_
_entity_poly.entity_id
_entity_poly.type
_entity_poly.pdbx_seq_one_letter_code
_entity_poly.pdbx_strand_id
1 'polypeptide(L)'
;MGATWRRRHSSEDSTFLRRGCTSPPSPITHQMPPEKVEVFKSLESWASKSVLPLLKPVDKCWQPTEFLPDPTQPIGDFMDEVRVLRDRASGLPDEYFVVLVGDMITEDALPTYQTMINTLDGVRDETGASPNPWASWTRAWTAEENRHGDLLRTYLYLSGRVDMLMIERTVQYLIGAGMDPGTENNPYLGFVYTSFQERATAVSHGNTARLAKEGGDPVLARICGDHCGRRKRHENAYEENCRETT
;
A
#
# COMPACT_ATOMS: atom_id res chain seq x y z
N MET A 1 -36.65 18.54 -29.94
CA MET A 1 -36.68 17.23 -30.63
C MET A 1 -35.84 16.26 -29.83
N GLY A 2 -36.49 15.36 -29.09
CA GLY A 2 -35.83 14.41 -28.20
C GLY A 2 -35.38 13.16 -28.97
N ALA A 3 -34.11 12.81 -28.88
CA ALA A 3 -33.56 11.57 -29.42
C ALA A 3 -33.67 10.47 -28.36
N THR A 4 -34.61 9.54 -28.57
CA THR A 4 -34.79 8.33 -27.77
C THR A 4 -33.85 7.24 -28.29
N TRP A 5 -32.86 6.86 -27.48
CA TRP A 5 -32.00 5.70 -27.76
C TRP A 5 -32.73 4.40 -27.37
N ARG A 6 -33.28 3.69 -28.35
CA ARG A 6 -33.83 2.33 -28.15
C ARG A 6 -32.68 1.34 -27.98
N ARG A 7 -32.63 0.66 -26.83
CA ARG A 7 -31.84 -0.58 -26.64
C ARG A 7 -32.47 -1.70 -27.48
N ARG A 8 -31.72 -2.27 -28.42
CA ARG A 8 -32.04 -3.60 -28.96
C ARG A 8 -31.53 -4.64 -27.97
N HIS A 9 -32.44 -5.41 -27.38
CA HIS A 9 -32.10 -6.68 -26.74
C HIS A 9 -32.03 -7.74 -27.85
N SER A 10 -30.86 -8.34 -28.02
CA SER A 10 -30.67 -9.55 -28.82
C SER A 10 -30.45 -10.70 -27.83
N SER A 11 -31.47 -11.52 -27.66
CA SER A 11 -31.44 -12.74 -26.86
C SER A 11 -31.03 -13.91 -27.77
N GLU A 12 -29.74 -14.17 -27.92
CA GLU A 12 -29.22 -15.38 -28.58
C GLU A 12 -27.70 -15.45 -28.38
N ASP A 13 -27.26 -16.22 -27.37
CA ASP A 13 -26.05 -17.08 -27.36
C ASP A 13 -25.74 -17.51 -25.91
N SER A 14 -26.53 -18.45 -25.38
CA SER A 14 -26.29 -19.05 -24.05
C SER A 14 -25.56 -20.40 -24.12
N THR A 15 -24.98 -20.76 -25.27
CA THR A 15 -24.38 -22.09 -25.50
C THR A 15 -22.85 -22.15 -25.43
N PHE A 16 -22.15 -21.08 -25.05
CA PHE A 16 -20.68 -21.07 -24.99
C PHE A 16 -20.05 -21.42 -23.62
N LEU A 17 -20.85 -21.67 -22.58
CA LEU A 17 -20.37 -21.87 -21.19
C LEU A 17 -20.25 -23.33 -20.73
N ARG A 18 -19.86 -24.26 -21.62
CA ARG A 18 -19.54 -25.65 -21.21
C ARG A 18 -18.23 -26.14 -21.81
N ARG A 19 -17.15 -25.38 -21.66
CA ARG A 19 -15.79 -25.94 -21.65
C ARG A 19 -15.41 -26.18 -20.20
N GLY A 20 -15.02 -27.41 -19.87
CA GLY A 20 -14.66 -27.82 -18.52
C GLY A 20 -13.57 -26.93 -17.96
N CYS A 21 -13.94 -26.07 -17.01
CA CYS A 21 -12.99 -25.46 -16.10
C CYS A 21 -12.47 -26.58 -15.21
N THR A 22 -11.26 -27.08 -15.49
CA THR A 22 -10.46 -27.74 -14.46
C THR A 22 -10.35 -26.77 -13.30
N SER A 23 -10.76 -27.19 -12.10
CA SER A 23 -10.56 -26.40 -10.88
C SER A 23 -9.10 -25.95 -10.83
N PRO A 24 -8.82 -24.67 -10.50
CA PRO A 24 -7.44 -24.26 -10.28
C PRO A 24 -6.81 -25.21 -9.24
N PRO A 25 -5.52 -25.58 -9.39
CA PRO A 25 -4.83 -26.41 -8.41
C PRO A 25 -4.99 -25.79 -7.02
N SER A 26 -5.17 -26.63 -6.01
CA SER A 26 -5.27 -26.15 -4.63
C SER A 26 -4.05 -25.29 -4.28
N PRO A 27 -4.23 -24.18 -3.55
CA PRO A 27 -3.12 -23.32 -3.18
C PRO A 27 -2.07 -24.10 -2.40
N ILE A 28 -0.81 -23.85 -2.70
CA ILE A 28 0.31 -24.41 -1.95
C ILE A 28 0.47 -23.58 -0.67
N THR A 29 0.34 -24.22 0.49
CA THR A 29 0.39 -23.56 1.80
C THR A 29 1.31 -24.32 2.74
N HIS A 30 1.95 -23.61 3.68
CA HIS A 30 2.76 -24.18 4.75
C HIS A 30 3.88 -25.11 4.25
N GLN A 31 4.63 -24.69 3.22
CA GLN A 31 5.75 -25.47 2.67
C GLN A 31 7.02 -25.42 3.53
N MET A 32 7.10 -24.48 4.47
CA MET A 32 8.22 -24.42 5.40
C MET A 32 8.16 -25.60 6.37
N PRO A 33 9.25 -26.39 6.53
CA PRO A 33 9.29 -27.45 7.53
C PRO A 33 8.99 -26.91 8.94
N PRO A 34 8.11 -27.56 9.73
CA PRO A 34 7.66 -27.04 11.03
C PRO A 34 8.80 -26.75 12.01
N GLU A 35 9.90 -27.51 11.96
CA GLU A 35 11.08 -27.29 12.79
C GLU A 35 11.75 -25.92 12.55
N LYS A 36 11.56 -25.32 11.37
CA LYS A 36 12.11 -23.98 11.07
C LYS A 36 11.35 -22.85 11.76
N VAL A 37 10.16 -23.11 12.31
CA VAL A 37 9.46 -22.12 13.14
C VAL A 37 10.30 -21.74 14.38
N GLU A 38 11.05 -22.70 14.93
CA GLU A 38 11.92 -22.44 16.09
C GLU A 38 13.07 -21.47 15.78
N VAL A 39 13.48 -21.34 14.51
CA VAL A 39 14.46 -20.32 14.09
C VAL A 39 13.92 -18.93 14.38
N PHE A 40 12.70 -18.62 13.92
CA PHE A 40 12.08 -17.30 14.12
C PHE A 40 11.79 -17.00 15.59
N LYS A 41 11.43 -18.02 16.38
CA LYS A 41 11.31 -17.88 17.84
C LYS A 41 12.65 -17.54 18.49
N SER A 42 13.73 -18.23 18.10
CA SER A 42 15.07 -17.97 18.63
C SER A 42 15.58 -16.56 18.29
N LEU A 43 15.11 -15.99 17.18
CA LEU A 43 15.48 -14.65 16.70
C LEU A 43 14.66 -13.52 17.32
N GLU A 44 13.69 -13.78 18.21
CA GLU A 44 12.87 -12.72 18.82
C GLU A 44 13.71 -11.67 19.58
N SER A 45 14.73 -12.10 20.35
CA SER A 45 15.62 -11.13 21.03
C SER A 45 16.39 -10.27 20.02
N TRP A 46 16.75 -10.83 18.86
CA TRP A 46 17.45 -10.11 17.82
C TRP A 46 16.50 -9.12 17.14
N ALA A 47 15.30 -9.56 16.75
CA ALA A 47 14.30 -8.70 16.13
C ALA A 47 13.94 -7.51 17.02
N SER A 48 13.85 -7.73 18.34
CA SER A 48 13.63 -6.66 19.32
C SER A 48 14.73 -5.60 19.34
N LYS A 49 15.99 -6.00 19.11
CA LYS A 49 17.18 -5.13 19.22
C LYS A 49 17.64 -4.55 17.89
N SER A 50 17.35 -5.22 16.79
CA SER A 50 17.88 -4.89 15.46
C SER A 50 16.79 -4.40 14.50
N VAL A 51 15.58 -4.98 14.57
CA VAL A 51 14.49 -4.69 13.63
C VAL A 51 13.55 -3.63 14.17
N LEU A 52 13.02 -3.80 15.39
CA LEU A 52 12.08 -2.84 15.98
C LEU A 52 12.63 -1.40 16.07
N PRO A 53 13.92 -1.16 16.36
CA PRO A 53 14.46 0.20 16.38
C PRO A 53 14.49 0.92 15.02
N LEU A 54 14.24 0.23 13.90
CA LEU A 54 14.10 0.85 12.57
C LEU A 54 12.75 1.57 12.39
N LEU A 55 11.76 1.24 13.23
CA LEU A 55 10.48 1.94 13.31
C LEU A 55 10.68 3.32 13.94
N LYS A 56 9.96 4.32 13.44
CA LYS A 56 9.99 5.64 14.04
C LYS A 56 8.95 5.73 15.17
N PRO A 57 9.32 6.27 16.35
CA PRO A 57 8.35 6.64 17.37
C PRO A 57 7.24 7.53 16.80
N VAL A 58 6.00 7.33 17.25
CA VAL A 58 4.81 8.00 16.69
C VAL A 58 4.91 9.53 16.82
N ASP A 59 5.44 10.03 17.93
CA ASP A 59 5.70 11.45 18.19
C ASP A 59 6.74 12.08 17.24
N LYS A 60 7.54 11.25 16.57
CA LYS A 60 8.52 11.66 15.55
C LYS A 60 8.10 11.30 14.14
N CYS A 61 6.90 10.75 13.97
CA CYS A 61 6.33 10.47 12.66
C CYS A 61 5.56 11.68 12.16
N TRP A 62 5.80 12.02 10.89
CA TRP A 62 4.92 12.93 10.17
C TRP A 62 3.48 12.39 10.14
N GLN A 63 2.51 13.29 10.09
CA GLN A 63 1.09 12.98 9.90
C GLN A 63 0.55 13.59 8.60
N PRO A 64 -0.45 12.98 7.93
CA PRO A 64 -0.98 13.48 6.66
C PRO A 64 -1.35 14.97 6.68
N THR A 65 -1.91 15.44 7.80
CA THR A 65 -2.31 16.84 8.00
C THR A 65 -1.16 17.83 7.85
N GLU A 66 0.10 17.43 8.06
CA GLU A 66 1.27 18.31 7.86
C GLU A 66 1.50 18.70 6.40
N PHE A 67 0.84 18.02 5.45
CA PHE A 67 0.99 18.22 4.00
C PHE A 67 -0.31 18.62 3.30
N LEU A 68 -1.42 18.67 4.03
CA LEU A 68 -2.76 18.92 3.51
C LEU A 68 -3.27 20.27 4.00
N PRO A 69 -4.20 20.91 3.27
CA PRO A 69 -4.88 22.10 3.76
C PRO A 69 -5.51 21.87 5.15
N ASP A 70 -5.34 22.82 6.06
CA ASP A 70 -5.77 22.66 7.45
C ASP A 70 -7.25 23.02 7.62
N PRO A 71 -8.14 22.04 7.88
CA PRO A 71 -9.57 22.28 7.97
C PRO A 71 -9.99 22.98 9.27
N THR A 72 -9.08 23.20 10.22
CA THR A 72 -9.37 23.89 11.50
C THR A 72 -9.25 25.41 11.40
N GLN A 73 -8.64 25.91 10.32
CA GLN A 73 -8.53 27.33 10.02
C GLN A 73 -9.91 27.94 9.65
N PRO A 74 -10.05 29.28 9.68
CA PRO A 74 -11.23 29.94 9.11
C PRO A 74 -11.49 29.46 7.68
N ILE A 75 -12.77 29.34 7.32
CA ILE A 75 -13.17 28.77 6.01
C ILE A 75 -12.55 29.48 4.81
N GLY A 76 -12.27 30.79 4.92
CA GLY A 76 -11.58 31.53 3.85
C GLY A 76 -10.17 31.00 3.60
N ASP A 77 -9.39 30.85 4.66
CA ASP A 77 -7.98 30.44 4.60
C ASP A 77 -7.86 28.97 4.15
N PHE A 78 -8.69 28.08 4.68
CA PHE A 78 -8.75 26.68 4.22
C PHE A 78 -9.08 26.59 2.72
N MET A 79 -10.06 27.36 2.25
CA MET A 79 -10.44 27.35 0.84
C MET A 79 -9.35 27.94 -0.06
N ASP A 80 -8.57 28.90 0.44
CA ASP A 80 -7.41 29.43 -0.27
C ASP A 80 -6.29 28.37 -0.36
N GLU A 81 -5.98 27.65 0.72
CA GLU A 81 -5.03 26.53 0.68
C GLU A 81 -5.46 25.43 -0.30
N VAL A 82 -6.75 25.08 -0.33
CA VAL A 82 -7.32 24.14 -1.30
C VAL A 82 -7.18 24.66 -2.73
N ARG A 83 -7.43 25.95 -3.00
CA ARG A 83 -7.23 26.56 -4.33
C ARG A 83 -5.77 26.45 -4.77
N VAL A 84 -4.83 26.81 -3.90
CA VAL A 84 -3.40 26.73 -4.21
C VAL A 84 -2.99 25.26 -4.50
N LEU A 85 -3.53 24.28 -3.78
CA LEU A 85 -3.31 22.86 -4.09
C LEU A 85 -3.80 22.51 -5.50
N ARG A 86 -5.02 22.90 -5.85
CA ARG A 86 -5.62 22.62 -7.17
C ARG A 86 -4.88 23.32 -8.30
N ASP A 87 -4.40 24.54 -8.08
CA ASP A 87 -3.60 25.28 -9.06
C ASP A 87 -2.30 24.55 -9.37
N ARG A 88 -1.58 24.05 -8.36
CA ARG A 88 -0.38 23.23 -8.57
C ARG A 88 -0.70 21.91 -9.28
N ALA A 89 -1.75 21.22 -8.82
CA ALA A 89 -2.20 19.96 -9.43
C ALA A 89 -2.61 20.13 -10.90
N SER A 90 -3.07 21.32 -11.30
CA SER A 90 -3.45 21.61 -12.69
C SER A 90 -2.26 21.64 -13.67
N GLY A 91 -1.05 21.85 -13.16
CA GLY A 91 0.21 21.82 -13.92
C GLY A 91 0.71 20.40 -14.23
N LEU A 92 0.14 19.37 -13.60
CA LEU A 92 0.54 17.98 -13.80
C LEU A 92 -0.31 17.32 -14.91
N PRO A 93 0.31 16.50 -15.78
CA PRO A 93 -0.39 15.84 -16.88
C PRO A 93 -1.24 14.66 -16.39
N ASP A 94 -2.23 14.24 -17.18
CA ASP A 94 -3.14 13.16 -16.78
C ASP A 94 -2.41 11.81 -16.66
N GLU A 95 -1.37 11.57 -17.45
CA GLU A 95 -0.52 10.38 -17.35
C GLU A 95 0.16 10.26 -15.98
N TYR A 96 0.51 11.41 -15.37
CA TYR A 96 1.05 11.43 -14.02
C TYR A 96 -0.01 11.00 -13.00
N PHE A 97 -1.24 11.50 -13.14
CA PHE A 97 -2.34 11.11 -12.26
C PHE A 97 -2.72 9.64 -12.40
N VAL A 98 -2.64 9.05 -13.59
CA VAL A 98 -2.87 7.60 -13.75
C VAL A 98 -1.90 6.78 -12.89
N VAL A 99 -0.61 7.14 -12.90
CA VAL A 99 0.41 6.47 -12.07
C VAL A 99 0.18 6.74 -10.59
N LEU A 100 -0.04 8.00 -10.19
CA LEU A 100 -0.27 8.37 -8.80
C LEU A 100 -1.52 7.68 -8.21
N VAL A 101 -2.58 7.54 -9.02
CA VAL A 101 -3.78 6.79 -8.65
C VAL A 101 -3.46 5.30 -8.47
N GLY A 102 -2.65 4.71 -9.34
CA GLY A 102 -2.20 3.33 -9.19
C GLY A 102 -1.39 3.11 -7.91
N ASP A 103 -0.45 4.01 -7.61
CA ASP A 103 0.32 4.00 -6.36
C ASP A 103 -0.63 4.09 -5.15
N MET A 104 -1.56 5.05 -5.16
CA MET A 104 -2.52 5.25 -4.06
C MET A 104 -3.44 4.04 -3.83
N ILE A 105 -4.02 3.48 -4.91
CA ILE A 105 -4.86 2.28 -4.82
C ILE A 105 -4.08 1.12 -4.19
N THR A 106 -2.78 1.02 -4.53
CA THR A 106 -1.89 0.02 -3.94
C THR A 106 -1.67 0.28 -2.46
N GLU A 107 -1.41 1.52 -2.02
CA GLU A 107 -1.29 1.83 -0.58
C GLU A 107 -2.58 1.49 0.20
N ASP A 108 -3.75 1.77 -0.39
CA ASP A 108 -5.04 1.57 0.28
C ASP A 108 -5.48 0.11 0.42
N ALA A 109 -4.83 -0.81 -0.30
CA ALA A 109 -5.06 -2.24 -0.14
C ALA A 109 -4.30 -2.83 1.08
N LEU A 110 -3.80 -1.99 1.98
CA LEU A 110 -3.09 -2.32 3.22
C LEU A 110 -3.66 -3.49 4.05
N PRO A 111 -5.00 -3.65 4.21
CA PRO A 111 -5.54 -4.80 4.92
C PRO A 111 -5.08 -6.16 4.33
N THR A 112 -4.91 -6.22 3.01
CA THR A 112 -4.39 -7.41 2.31
C THR A 112 -2.95 -7.69 2.70
N TYR A 113 -2.11 -6.65 2.82
CA TYR A 113 -0.68 -6.81 3.11
C TYR A 113 -0.42 -7.21 4.56
N GLN A 114 -1.14 -6.59 5.51
CA GLN A 114 -1.09 -7.02 6.90
C GLN A 114 -1.58 -8.47 7.04
N THR A 115 -2.66 -8.84 6.34
CA THR A 115 -3.16 -10.22 6.32
C THR A 115 -2.09 -11.18 5.77
N MET A 116 -1.45 -10.83 4.66
CA MET A 116 -0.37 -11.61 4.05
C MET A 116 0.76 -11.86 5.06
N ILE A 117 1.27 -10.83 5.74
CA ILE A 117 2.32 -11.00 6.76
C ILE A 117 1.83 -11.90 7.91
N ASN A 118 0.57 -11.75 8.32
CA ASN A 118 -0.06 -12.59 9.35
C ASN A 118 -0.40 -14.02 8.86
N THR A 119 -0.13 -14.36 7.61
CA THR A 119 -0.16 -15.77 7.14
C THR A 119 1.18 -16.48 7.31
N LEU A 120 2.27 -15.75 7.58
CA LEU A 120 3.63 -16.30 7.63
C LEU A 120 3.89 -17.05 8.93
N ASP A 121 4.34 -18.30 8.81
CA ASP A 121 4.55 -19.22 9.91
C ASP A 121 5.68 -18.75 10.85
N GLY A 122 5.41 -18.72 12.16
CA GLY A 122 6.41 -18.33 13.16
C GLY A 122 6.58 -16.82 13.39
N VAL A 123 5.99 -15.98 12.54
CA VAL A 123 6.07 -14.50 12.67
C VAL A 123 4.70 -13.81 12.75
N ARG A 124 3.61 -14.52 12.45
CA ARG A 124 2.24 -13.99 12.51
C ARG A 124 1.80 -13.53 13.89
N ASP A 125 0.84 -12.60 13.92
CA ASP A 125 0.15 -12.19 15.14
C ASP A 125 -1.00 -13.14 15.49
N GLU A 126 -0.82 -13.96 16.52
CA GLU A 126 -1.80 -14.96 16.96
C GLU A 126 -3.05 -14.37 17.63
N THR A 127 -2.99 -13.13 18.14
CA THR A 127 -4.07 -12.56 18.97
C THR A 127 -4.57 -11.21 18.49
N GLY A 128 -3.91 -10.62 17.48
CA GLY A 128 -4.09 -9.22 17.09
C GLY A 128 -3.41 -8.23 18.05
N ALA A 129 -2.78 -8.74 19.11
CA ALA A 129 -2.05 -7.96 20.11
C ALA A 129 -0.90 -8.77 20.72
N SER A 130 -0.34 -9.75 20.00
CA SER A 130 0.75 -10.58 20.51
C SER A 130 1.93 -9.69 20.92
N PRO A 131 2.54 -9.92 22.10
CA PRO A 131 3.69 -9.15 22.57
C PRO A 131 4.98 -9.54 21.87
N ASN A 132 4.97 -10.58 21.03
CA ASN A 132 6.17 -10.98 20.30
C ASN A 132 6.64 -9.82 19.37
N PRO A 133 7.96 -9.74 19.10
CA PRO A 133 8.52 -8.64 18.33
C PRO A 133 8.09 -8.67 16.86
N TRP A 134 7.84 -9.84 16.29
CA TRP A 134 7.38 -10.00 14.90
C TRP A 134 5.98 -9.41 14.66
N ALA A 135 5.04 -9.67 15.57
CA ALA A 135 3.71 -9.06 15.54
C ALA A 135 3.76 -7.58 15.88
N SER A 136 4.62 -7.18 16.82
CA SER A 136 4.86 -5.76 17.13
C SER A 136 5.37 -5.00 15.91
N TRP A 137 6.30 -5.58 15.15
CA TRP A 137 6.74 -5.06 13.86
C TRP A 137 5.57 -4.96 12.88
N THR A 138 4.84 -6.05 12.67
CA THR A 138 3.73 -6.09 11.70
C THR A 138 2.70 -5.00 11.96
N ARG A 139 2.28 -4.82 13.22
CA ARG A 139 1.33 -3.77 13.60
C ARG A 139 1.90 -2.37 13.43
N ALA A 140 3.15 -2.15 13.83
CA ALA A 140 3.79 -0.83 13.73
C ALA A 140 4.13 -0.44 12.28
N TRP A 141 4.58 -1.39 11.47
CA TRP A 141 4.75 -1.22 10.02
C TRP A 141 3.41 -0.87 9.38
N THR A 142 2.34 -1.61 9.70
CA THR A 142 0.99 -1.31 9.19
C THR A 142 0.54 0.10 9.58
N ALA A 143 0.80 0.52 10.83
CA ALA A 143 0.49 1.88 11.28
C ALA A 143 1.32 2.95 10.56
N GLU A 144 2.59 2.67 10.23
CA GLU A 144 3.39 3.56 9.39
C GLU A 144 2.80 3.63 7.97
N GLU A 145 2.44 2.50 7.35
CA GLU A 145 1.91 2.43 5.98
C GLU A 145 0.53 3.07 5.82
N ASN A 146 -0.35 2.99 6.83
CA ASN A 146 -1.71 3.54 6.74
C ASN A 146 -1.72 5.03 6.36
N ARG A 147 -0.77 5.80 6.91
CA ARG A 147 -0.65 7.24 6.66
C ARG A 147 -0.39 7.56 5.18
N HIS A 148 0.16 6.61 4.43
CA HIS A 148 0.46 6.79 3.02
C HIS A 148 -0.81 6.85 2.17
N GLY A 149 -1.69 5.87 2.33
CA GLY A 149 -3.00 5.83 1.69
C GLY A 149 -3.84 7.06 2.05
N ASP A 150 -3.92 7.38 3.34
CA ASP A 150 -4.65 8.55 3.84
C ASP A 150 -4.23 9.86 3.15
N LEU A 151 -2.92 10.09 3.05
CA LEU A 151 -2.34 11.30 2.47
C LEU A 151 -2.59 11.37 0.96
N LEU A 152 -2.28 10.31 0.21
CA LEU A 152 -2.45 10.28 -1.24
C LEU A 152 -3.92 10.35 -1.64
N ARG A 153 -4.80 9.62 -0.94
CA ARG A 153 -6.25 9.65 -1.14
C ARG A 153 -6.80 11.05 -0.95
N THR A 154 -6.42 11.71 0.14
CA THR A 154 -6.91 13.07 0.43
C THR A 154 -6.36 14.09 -0.57
N TYR A 155 -5.09 13.98 -0.97
CA TYR A 155 -4.51 14.81 -2.02
C TYR A 155 -5.28 14.65 -3.35
N LEU A 156 -5.52 13.41 -3.78
CA LEU A 156 -6.26 13.10 -5.02
C LEU A 156 -7.70 13.63 -4.96
N TYR A 157 -8.38 13.46 -3.82
CA TYR A 157 -9.71 14.00 -3.59
C TYR A 157 -9.74 15.54 -3.72
N LEU A 158 -8.82 16.25 -3.05
CA LEU A 158 -8.76 17.71 -3.08
C LEU A 158 -8.32 18.26 -4.43
N SER A 159 -7.46 17.53 -5.16
CA SER A 159 -6.97 17.92 -6.48
C SER A 159 -8.11 18.14 -7.48
N GLY A 160 -9.18 17.33 -7.38
CA GLY A 160 -10.27 17.25 -8.34
C GLY A 160 -9.82 16.96 -9.77
N ARG A 161 -8.69 16.27 -9.94
CA ARG A 161 -8.15 15.83 -11.23
C ARG A 161 -8.57 14.42 -11.62
N VAL A 162 -9.23 13.69 -10.71
CA VAL A 162 -9.55 12.26 -10.86
C VAL A 162 -10.99 11.95 -10.46
N ASP A 163 -11.51 10.82 -10.95
CA ASP A 163 -12.82 10.29 -10.56
C ASP A 163 -12.69 9.41 -9.31
N MET A 164 -12.97 10.01 -8.14
CA MET A 164 -12.88 9.32 -6.86
C MET A 164 -13.85 8.15 -6.73
N LEU A 165 -15.03 8.19 -7.37
CA LEU A 165 -15.99 7.08 -7.33
C LEU A 165 -15.41 5.82 -7.99
N MET A 166 -14.71 6.00 -9.11
CA MET A 166 -14.06 4.88 -9.82
C MET A 166 -12.87 4.35 -9.04
N ILE A 167 -12.08 5.23 -8.41
CA ILE A 167 -10.97 4.84 -7.54
C ILE A 167 -11.47 4.03 -6.35
N GLU A 168 -12.49 4.51 -5.63
CA GLU A 168 -13.07 3.84 -4.46
C GLU A 168 -13.62 2.46 -4.80
N ARG A 169 -14.32 2.33 -5.93
CA ARG A 169 -14.76 1.03 -6.45
C ARG A 169 -13.59 0.11 -6.76
N THR A 170 -12.52 0.64 -7.34
CA THR A 170 -11.32 -0.14 -7.68
C THR A 170 -10.63 -0.66 -6.42
N VAL A 171 -10.48 0.18 -5.38
CA VAL A 171 -9.98 -0.24 -4.06
C VAL A 171 -10.87 -1.34 -3.47
N GLN A 172 -12.19 -1.16 -3.53
CA GLN A 172 -13.13 -2.16 -3.02
C GLN A 172 -13.00 -3.51 -3.75
N TYR A 173 -12.86 -3.48 -5.08
CA TYR A 173 -12.60 -4.69 -5.86
C TYR A 173 -11.26 -5.33 -5.52
N LEU A 174 -10.20 -4.54 -5.38
CA LEU A 174 -8.86 -5.03 -5.08
C LEU A 174 -8.79 -5.70 -3.71
N ILE A 175 -9.32 -5.07 -2.67
CA ILE A 175 -9.38 -5.66 -1.32
C ILE A 175 -10.27 -6.91 -1.32
N GLY A 176 -11.41 -6.87 -2.02
CA GLY A 176 -12.31 -8.03 -2.13
C GLY A 176 -11.70 -9.21 -2.91
N ALA A 177 -10.82 -8.94 -3.86
CA ALA A 177 -10.08 -9.95 -4.61
C ALA A 177 -8.89 -10.52 -3.81
N GLY A 178 -8.25 -9.69 -2.98
CA GLY A 178 -7.02 -10.04 -2.28
C GLY A 178 -5.83 -10.20 -3.22
N MET A 179 -4.77 -10.81 -2.72
CA MET A 179 -3.55 -11.11 -3.45
C MET A 179 -2.96 -12.44 -2.99
N ASP A 180 -2.52 -13.26 -3.94
CA ASP A 180 -1.66 -14.42 -3.67
C ASP A 180 -0.24 -14.09 -4.13
N PRO A 181 0.70 -13.80 -3.19
CA PRO A 181 2.07 -13.49 -3.53
C PRO A 181 2.92 -14.74 -3.83
N GLY A 182 2.36 -15.95 -3.71
CA GLY A 182 3.12 -17.20 -3.86
C GLY A 182 4.15 -17.41 -2.74
N THR A 183 3.91 -16.87 -1.55
CA THR A 183 4.81 -17.00 -0.39
C THR A 183 4.55 -18.23 0.45
N GLU A 184 3.44 -18.96 0.21
CA GLU A 184 3.19 -20.30 0.77
C GLU A 184 3.29 -20.38 2.31
N ASN A 185 2.89 -19.31 3.01
CA ASN A 185 3.04 -19.13 4.47
C ASN A 185 4.48 -19.14 4.97
N ASN A 186 5.47 -19.08 4.08
CA ASN A 186 6.87 -19.24 4.39
C ASN A 186 7.54 -17.87 4.61
N PRO A 187 8.03 -17.53 5.83
CA PRO A 187 8.64 -16.22 6.09
C PRO A 187 9.91 -15.97 5.28
N TYR A 188 10.63 -17.01 4.85
CA TYR A 188 11.78 -16.83 3.95
C TYR A 188 11.34 -16.22 2.61
N LEU A 189 10.27 -16.76 2.02
CA LEU A 189 9.68 -16.22 0.79
C LEU A 189 9.01 -14.87 1.05
N GLY A 190 8.32 -14.74 2.19
CA GLY A 190 7.68 -13.51 2.64
C GLY A 190 8.66 -12.34 2.75
N PHE A 191 9.79 -12.52 3.43
CA PHE A 191 10.79 -11.47 3.63
C PHE A 191 11.56 -11.11 2.36
N VAL A 192 11.79 -12.07 1.46
CA VAL A 192 12.34 -11.77 0.12
C VAL A 192 11.33 -10.95 -0.68
N TYR A 193 10.07 -11.36 -0.66
CA TYR A 193 8.99 -10.65 -1.34
C TYR A 193 8.84 -9.22 -0.83
N THR A 194 8.78 -9.01 0.50
CA THR A 194 8.64 -7.67 1.08
C THR A 194 9.87 -6.80 0.85
N SER A 195 11.08 -7.35 0.95
CA SER A 195 12.32 -6.63 0.58
C SER A 195 12.25 -6.06 -0.84
N PHE A 196 11.83 -6.89 -1.79
CA PHE A 196 11.69 -6.46 -3.19
C PHE A 196 10.59 -5.41 -3.36
N GLN A 197 9.42 -5.62 -2.75
CA GLN A 197 8.30 -4.70 -2.86
C GLN A 197 8.62 -3.33 -2.27
N GLU A 198 9.21 -3.26 -1.07
CA GLU A 198 9.61 -1.99 -0.46
C GLU A 198 10.56 -1.21 -1.37
N ARG A 199 11.53 -1.89 -1.98
CA ARG A 199 12.44 -1.25 -2.94
C ARG A 199 11.74 -0.79 -4.21
N ALA A 200 10.92 -1.64 -4.83
CA ALA A 200 10.21 -1.32 -6.07
C ALA A 200 9.35 -0.07 -5.89
N THR A 201 8.67 -0.03 -4.77
CA THR A 201 7.71 1.00 -4.44
C THR A 201 8.43 2.27 -3.91
N ALA A 202 9.66 2.16 -3.37
CA ALA A 202 10.55 3.30 -3.14
C ALA A 202 10.98 3.96 -4.45
N VAL A 203 11.27 3.17 -5.49
CA VAL A 203 11.61 3.67 -6.82
C VAL A 203 10.41 4.36 -7.47
N SER A 204 9.21 3.79 -7.37
CA SER A 204 7.97 4.42 -7.87
C SER A 204 7.78 5.82 -7.28
N HIS A 205 7.75 5.93 -5.95
CA HIS A 205 7.58 7.22 -5.28
C HIS A 205 8.73 8.20 -5.49
N GLY A 206 9.97 7.71 -5.59
CA GLY A 206 11.11 8.56 -5.93
C GLY A 206 10.97 9.19 -7.32
N ASN A 207 10.44 8.44 -8.29
CA ASN A 207 10.18 8.93 -9.64
C ASN A 207 8.99 9.89 -9.68
N THR A 208 7.88 9.57 -9.02
CA THR A 208 6.71 10.46 -8.96
C THR A 208 7.01 11.75 -8.19
N ALA A 209 7.90 11.70 -7.17
CA ALA A 209 8.39 12.90 -6.49
C ALA A 209 9.17 13.83 -7.42
N ARG A 210 10.09 13.27 -8.23
CA ARG A 210 10.87 14.05 -9.19
C ARG A 210 9.97 14.69 -10.24
N LEU A 211 9.04 13.93 -10.80
CA LEU A 211 8.10 14.42 -11.81
C LEU A 211 7.14 15.48 -11.24
N ALA A 212 6.66 15.33 -9.99
CA ALA A 212 5.86 16.36 -9.33
C ALA A 212 6.61 17.69 -9.21
N LYS A 213 7.90 17.61 -8.84
CA LYS A 213 8.75 18.79 -8.73
C LYS A 213 8.95 19.47 -10.09
N GLU A 214 9.23 18.69 -11.13
CA GLU A 214 9.36 19.18 -12.51
C GLU A 214 8.06 19.79 -13.04
N GLY A 215 6.92 19.23 -12.66
CA GLY A 215 5.57 19.71 -12.99
C GLY A 215 5.05 20.85 -12.11
N GLY A 216 5.86 21.39 -11.20
CA GLY A 216 5.52 22.58 -10.42
C GLY A 216 4.74 22.35 -9.13
N ASP A 217 4.63 21.11 -8.64
CA ASP A 217 4.05 20.80 -7.32
C ASP A 217 5.13 20.34 -6.32
N PRO A 218 5.85 21.28 -5.66
CA PRO A 218 6.86 20.94 -4.67
C PRO A 218 6.29 20.31 -3.40
N VAL A 219 4.99 20.50 -3.11
CA VAL A 219 4.33 19.87 -1.95
C VAL A 219 4.13 18.39 -2.26
N LEU A 220 3.57 18.06 -3.43
CA LEU A 220 3.44 16.67 -3.85
C LEU A 220 4.80 15.98 -3.99
N ALA A 221 5.81 16.70 -4.48
CA ALA A 221 7.18 16.17 -4.52
C ALA A 221 7.70 15.78 -3.13
N ARG A 222 7.38 16.57 -2.10
CA ARG A 222 7.73 16.27 -0.71
C ARG A 222 6.93 15.08 -0.18
N ILE A 223 5.62 15.01 -0.47
CA ILE A 223 4.76 13.87 -0.11
C ILE A 223 5.36 12.55 -0.63
N CYS A 224 5.62 12.46 -1.93
CA CYS A 224 6.20 11.25 -2.54
C CYS A 224 7.65 11.02 -2.09
N GLY A 225 8.43 12.08 -1.89
CA GLY A 225 9.83 11.98 -1.44
C GLY A 225 9.97 11.45 -0.01
N ASP A 226 9.12 11.91 0.91
CA ASP A 226 9.09 11.42 2.28
C ASP A 226 8.67 9.94 2.33
N HIS A 227 7.78 9.51 1.43
CA HIS A 227 7.43 8.10 1.26
C HIS A 227 8.63 7.26 0.81
N CYS A 228 9.36 7.68 -0.22
CA CYS A 228 10.57 7.01 -0.71
C CYS A 228 11.62 6.84 0.41
N GLY A 229 11.85 7.88 1.21
CA GLY A 229 12.80 7.84 2.32
C GLY A 229 12.41 6.83 3.42
N ARG A 230 11.11 6.54 3.58
CA ARG A 230 10.61 5.57 4.57
C ARG A 230 10.75 4.13 4.10
N ARG A 231 10.43 3.86 2.84
CA ARG A 231 10.57 2.53 2.24
C ARG A 231 11.99 1.99 2.33
N LYS A 232 13.00 2.86 2.29
CA LYS A 232 14.40 2.48 2.58
C LYS A 232 14.60 1.90 3.99
N ARG A 233 13.88 2.38 5.01
CA ARG A 233 13.97 1.81 6.38
C ARG A 233 13.31 0.44 6.44
N HIS A 234 12.17 0.28 5.78
CA HIS A 234 11.46 -1.00 5.72
C HIS A 234 12.23 -2.03 4.88
N GLU A 235 12.77 -1.62 3.72
CA GLU A 235 13.71 -2.39 2.91
C GLU A 235 14.89 -2.86 3.76
N ASN A 236 15.57 -1.94 4.47
CA ASN A 236 16.68 -2.31 5.35
C ASN A 236 16.27 -3.33 6.42
N ALA A 237 15.07 -3.20 7.00
CA ALA A 237 14.57 -4.15 8.00
C ALA A 237 14.34 -5.54 7.41
N TYR A 238 13.71 -5.64 6.24
CA TYR A 238 13.46 -6.91 5.58
C TYR A 238 14.72 -7.55 5.00
N GLU A 239 15.66 -6.75 4.49
CA GLU A 239 16.99 -7.24 4.08
C GLU A 239 17.75 -7.84 5.26
N GLU A 240 17.69 -7.19 6.42
CA GLU A 240 18.34 -7.66 7.64
C GLU A 240 17.70 -8.96 8.14
N ASN A 241 16.38 -9.10 8.04
CA ASN A 241 15.70 -10.38 8.29
C ASN A 241 16.17 -11.48 7.33
N CYS A 242 16.34 -11.16 6.03
CA CYS A 242 16.85 -12.13 5.05
C CYS A 242 18.27 -12.58 5.40
N ARG A 243 19.14 -11.66 5.83
CA ARG A 243 20.54 -11.98 6.18
C ARG A 243 20.66 -12.86 7.42
N GLU A 244 19.86 -12.60 8.45
CA GLU A 244 19.96 -13.31 9.73
C GLU A 244 19.27 -14.69 9.70
N THR A 245 18.35 -14.92 8.75
CA THR A 245 17.58 -16.17 8.69
C THR A 245 18.21 -17.24 7.78
N THR A 246 19.12 -16.86 6.88
CA THR A 246 19.87 -17.76 5.98
C THR A 246 21.14 -18.31 6.62
#